data_AF-A0A927J2B3-F1
#
_entry.id   AF-A0A927J2B3-F1
#
_cell.length_a   1.000
_cell.length_b   1.000
_cell.length_c   1.000
_cell.angle_alpha   90.00
_cell.angle_beta   90.00
_cell.angle_gamma   90.00
#
_symmetry.space_group_name_H-M   'P 1'
#
loop_
_entity.id
_entity.type
_entity.pdbx_description
1 polymer ?
#
loop_
_entity_poly.entity_id
_entity_poly.type
_entity_poly.pdbx_seq_one_letter_code
_entity_poly.pdbx_strand_id
1 'polypeptide(L)'
;MAETTTRRTTGTGTRATVDEVMAEIAELEDPRIREVNSRHGDDHGVNLTRLRALAKRVTTQQDLARELWETDDTAARLLAILICRPRAFGRDELDVMLRGARTPKVSDWLVGYVVRKSPHADELRVSWFADPDPAVASAGWALTTDRVAKDPDGLDLSGLLDVVEAEMRDAPDRLQWAMNHCLAQIGISHPEHRARAIAIGERLEVLKDYPTPPGCTSPYAPVWIAELVRRQATA
;
A
#
# COMPACT_ATOMS: atom_id res chain seq x y z
N MET A 1 45.15 10.02 34.22
CA MET A 1 44.03 9.12 33.85
C MET A 1 42.75 9.93 33.97
N ALA A 2 42.25 10.43 32.84
CA ALA A 2 41.01 11.21 32.79
C ALA A 2 39.90 10.30 32.26
N GLU A 3 38.97 9.90 33.13
CA GLU A 3 37.75 9.21 32.72
C GLU A 3 36.84 10.21 32.01
N THR A 4 36.71 10.02 30.70
CA THR A 4 35.74 10.73 29.89
C THR A 4 34.39 10.05 30.07
N THR A 5 33.56 10.61 30.97
CA THR A 5 32.16 10.25 31.10
C THR A 5 31.41 10.72 29.86
N THR A 6 31.15 9.80 28.92
CA THR A 6 30.23 10.02 27.81
C THR A 6 28.81 10.17 28.36
N ARG A 7 28.33 11.42 28.39
CA ARG A 7 26.95 11.77 28.69
C ARG A 7 26.05 11.23 27.57
N ARG A 8 25.29 10.17 27.86
CA ARG A 8 24.27 9.62 26.96
C ARG A 8 23.05 10.53 27.04
N THR A 9 22.80 11.30 25.99
CA THR A 9 21.63 12.18 25.87
C THR A 9 20.40 11.33 25.58
N THR A 10 19.63 10.98 26.62
CA THR A 10 18.29 10.42 26.46
C THR A 10 17.33 11.55 26.12
N GLY A 11 16.81 11.55 24.89
CA GLY A 11 15.68 12.41 24.51
C GLY A 11 14.43 11.95 25.26
N THR A 12 14.05 12.67 26.30
CA THR A 12 12.84 12.43 27.09
C THR A 12 11.62 12.99 26.34
N GLY A 13 11.12 12.23 25.36
CA GLY A 13 9.73 12.34 24.95
C GLY A 13 8.92 11.36 25.78
N THR A 14 7.89 11.82 26.49
CA THR A 14 6.98 10.93 27.22
C THR A 14 6.40 9.91 26.24
N ARG A 15 6.60 8.61 26.52
CA ARG A 15 6.01 7.51 25.76
C ARG A 15 4.50 7.58 25.97
N ALA A 16 3.74 7.73 24.89
CA ALA A 16 2.29 7.74 24.96
C ALA A 16 1.80 6.31 25.24
N THR A 17 0.78 6.17 26.08
CA THR A 17 0.17 4.87 26.33
C THR A 17 -0.89 4.55 25.26
N VAL A 18 -1.20 3.26 25.09
CA VAL A 18 -2.29 2.84 24.19
C VAL A 18 -3.61 3.51 24.59
N ASP A 19 -3.96 3.50 25.88
CA ASP A 19 -5.24 4.04 26.36
C ASP A 19 -5.40 5.53 26.06
N GLU A 20 -4.35 6.33 26.28
CA GLU A 20 -4.34 7.76 25.95
C GLU A 20 -4.55 7.97 24.45
N VAL A 21 -3.82 7.23 23.61
CA VAL A 21 -3.91 7.37 22.15
C VAL A 21 -5.26 6.89 21.62
N MET A 22 -5.81 5.82 22.18
CA MET A 22 -7.13 5.30 21.82
C MET A 22 -8.24 6.30 22.18
N ALA A 23 -8.12 6.99 23.32
CA ALA A 23 -9.04 8.07 23.68
C ALA A 23 -8.99 9.21 22.64
N GLU A 24 -7.78 9.61 22.22
CA GLU A 24 -7.63 10.64 21.19
C GLU A 24 -8.12 10.20 19.81
N ILE A 25 -7.93 8.92 19.44
CA ILE A 25 -8.49 8.36 18.19
C ILE A 25 -10.02 8.42 18.22
N ALA A 26 -10.64 8.09 19.35
CA ALA A 26 -12.10 8.11 19.49
C ALA A 26 -12.69 9.52 19.27
N GLU A 27 -11.97 10.58 19.66
CA GLU A 27 -12.37 11.97 19.40
C GLU A 27 -12.34 12.35 17.91
N LEU A 28 -11.65 11.56 17.06
CA LEU A 28 -11.59 11.79 15.62
C LEU A 28 -12.76 11.17 14.85
N GLU A 29 -13.60 10.40 15.51
CA GLU A 29 -14.72 9.68 14.92
C GLU A 29 -15.78 10.63 14.34
N ASP A 30 -16.18 10.38 13.10
CA ASP A 30 -17.30 11.04 12.44
C ASP A 30 -18.20 9.99 11.76
N PRO A 31 -19.45 9.82 12.21
CA PRO A 31 -20.39 8.84 11.63
C PRO A 31 -20.61 9.01 10.13
N ARG A 32 -20.51 10.24 9.59
CA ARG A 32 -20.66 10.48 8.15
C ARG A 32 -19.45 9.95 7.38
N ILE A 33 -18.25 10.10 7.93
CA ILE A 33 -17.04 9.53 7.35
C ILE A 33 -17.14 8.00 7.35
N ARG A 34 -17.60 7.41 8.47
CA ARG A 34 -17.82 5.97 8.58
C ARG A 34 -18.81 5.46 7.53
N GLU A 35 -19.94 6.14 7.37
CA GLU A 35 -20.95 5.77 6.38
C GLU A 35 -20.36 5.73 4.96
N VAL A 36 -19.61 6.77 4.57
CA VAL A 36 -18.98 6.82 3.25
C VAL A 36 -17.91 5.73 3.10
N ASN A 37 -17.06 5.53 4.11
CA ASN A 37 -15.97 4.55 4.04
C ASN A 37 -16.49 3.11 4.01
N SER A 38 -17.57 2.80 4.73
CA SER A 38 -18.14 1.45 4.77
C SER A 38 -18.63 0.99 3.39
N ARG A 39 -19.10 1.92 2.54
CA ARG A 39 -19.47 1.64 1.14
C ARG A 39 -18.28 1.21 0.28
N HIS A 40 -17.06 1.46 0.75
CA HIS A 40 -15.80 1.08 0.11
C HIS A 40 -15.06 -0.03 0.88
N GLY A 41 -15.71 -0.67 1.86
CA GLY A 41 -15.13 -1.77 2.65
C GLY A 41 -14.28 -1.34 3.85
N ASP A 42 -14.23 -0.05 4.18
CA ASP A 42 -13.49 0.50 5.32
C ASP A 42 -14.44 0.83 6.48
N ASP A 43 -14.17 0.35 7.69
CA ASP A 43 -15.05 0.51 8.86
C ASP A 43 -14.72 1.74 9.74
N HIS A 44 -13.65 2.48 9.43
CA HIS A 44 -13.22 3.62 10.23
C HIS A 44 -14.05 4.89 9.95
N GLY A 45 -14.39 5.63 11.01
CA GLY A 45 -14.97 6.97 10.90
C GLY A 45 -13.98 8.10 11.09
N VAL A 46 -12.69 7.81 11.20
CA VAL A 46 -11.69 8.85 11.52
C VAL A 46 -11.34 9.73 10.32
N ASN A 47 -11.22 11.05 10.59
CA ASN A 47 -10.65 11.98 9.62
C ASN A 47 -9.14 11.74 9.46
N LEU A 48 -8.72 11.21 8.30
CA LEU A 48 -7.32 10.84 8.05
C LEU A 48 -6.33 12.01 8.09
N THR A 49 -6.78 13.25 7.85
CA THR A 49 -5.93 14.44 8.01
C THR A 49 -5.65 14.71 9.49
N ARG A 50 -6.66 14.58 10.34
CA ARG A 50 -6.49 14.70 11.80
C ARG A 50 -5.69 13.52 12.36
N LEU A 51 -5.89 12.32 11.86
CA LEU A 51 -5.10 11.14 12.24
C LEU A 51 -3.60 11.35 11.93
N ARG A 52 -3.27 11.95 10.78
CA ARG A 52 -1.88 12.32 10.46
C ARG A 52 -1.34 13.43 11.36
N ALA A 53 -2.18 14.38 11.79
CA ALA A 53 -1.77 15.39 12.78
C ALA A 53 -1.48 14.75 14.16
N LEU A 54 -2.30 13.78 14.59
CA LEU A 54 -2.06 12.96 15.76
C LEU A 54 -0.72 12.20 15.64
N ALA A 55 -0.50 11.50 14.52
CA ALA A 55 0.77 10.81 14.25
C ALA A 55 1.99 11.75 14.33
N LYS A 56 1.87 12.98 13.81
CA LYS A 56 2.93 13.99 13.88
C LYS A 56 3.24 14.40 15.32
N ARG A 57 2.24 14.50 16.20
CA ARG A 57 2.43 14.84 17.62
C ARG A 57 3.00 13.66 18.42
N VAL A 58 2.48 12.45 18.21
CA VAL A 58 2.94 11.22 18.87
C VAL A 58 4.37 10.87 18.45
N THR A 59 4.74 11.21 17.20
CA THR A 59 6.02 10.88 16.57
C THR A 59 6.24 9.36 16.46
N THR A 60 7.40 8.93 15.94
CA THR A 60 7.69 7.53 15.71
C THR A 60 7.92 6.76 17.02
N GLN A 61 7.04 5.80 17.33
CA GLN A 61 7.10 4.94 18.52
C GLN A 61 6.81 3.48 18.14
N GLN A 62 7.85 2.68 17.93
CA GLN A 62 7.71 1.29 17.42
C GLN A 62 6.92 0.37 18.35
N ASP A 63 7.21 0.41 19.65
CA ASP A 63 6.55 -0.48 20.60
C ASP A 63 5.06 -0.14 20.70
N LEU A 64 4.72 1.16 20.79
CA LEU A 64 3.34 1.64 20.73
C LEU A 64 2.64 1.25 19.43
N ALA A 65 3.33 1.32 18.28
CA ALA A 65 2.77 0.89 17.01
C ALA A 65 2.38 -0.60 17.02
N ARG A 66 3.20 -1.46 17.63
CA ARG A 66 2.86 -2.88 17.82
C ARG A 66 1.67 -3.05 18.76
N GLU A 67 1.69 -2.37 19.89
CA GLU A 67 0.58 -2.42 20.87
C GLU A 67 -0.75 -1.95 20.25
N LEU A 68 -0.74 -0.86 19.46
CA LEU A 68 -1.91 -0.38 18.72
C LEU A 68 -2.38 -1.38 17.65
N TRP A 69 -1.45 -2.09 17.00
CA TRP A 69 -1.79 -3.08 15.98
C TRP A 69 -2.60 -4.25 16.54
N GLU A 70 -2.25 -4.70 17.75
CA GLU A 70 -2.89 -5.80 18.47
C GLU A 70 -4.32 -5.46 18.95
N THR A 71 -4.71 -4.18 18.94
CA THR A 71 -6.08 -3.78 19.33
C THR A 71 -7.15 -4.25 18.35
N ASP A 72 -6.76 -4.66 17.12
CA ASP A 72 -7.65 -4.98 15.99
C ASP A 72 -8.54 -3.80 15.53
N ASP A 73 -8.42 -2.61 16.13
CA ASP A 73 -9.12 -1.40 15.71
C ASP A 73 -8.48 -0.81 14.45
N THR A 74 -9.31 -0.54 13.44
CA THR A 74 -8.84 -0.04 12.14
C THR A 74 -8.15 1.31 12.26
N ALA A 75 -8.67 2.25 13.05
CA ALA A 75 -8.05 3.57 13.19
C ALA A 75 -6.73 3.49 13.97
N ALA A 76 -6.66 2.62 14.99
CA ALA A 76 -5.44 2.31 15.71
C ALA A 76 -4.37 1.71 14.80
N ARG A 77 -4.73 0.77 13.91
CA ARG A 77 -3.81 0.19 12.92
C ARG A 77 -3.33 1.21 11.90
N LEU A 78 -4.22 2.10 11.43
CA LEU A 78 -3.82 3.21 10.55
C LEU A 78 -2.83 4.14 11.24
N LEU A 79 -3.03 4.45 12.53
CA LEU A 79 -2.06 5.22 13.30
C LEU A 79 -0.74 4.45 13.49
N ALA A 80 -0.81 3.17 13.84
CA ALA A 80 0.35 2.30 14.01
C ALA A 80 1.26 2.34 12.77
N ILE A 81 0.69 2.24 11.57
CA ILE A 81 1.42 2.36 10.30
C ILE A 81 2.13 3.72 10.19
N LEU A 82 1.49 4.81 10.62
CA LEU A 82 2.07 6.16 10.54
C LEU A 82 3.21 6.41 11.55
N ILE A 83 3.20 5.73 12.70
CA ILE A 83 4.16 5.95 13.79
C ILE A 83 5.19 4.82 13.96
N CYS A 84 5.15 3.79 13.13
CA CYS A 84 6.12 2.70 13.16
C CYS A 84 7.47 3.07 12.51
N ARG A 85 8.46 2.19 12.70
CA ARG A 85 9.71 2.13 11.92
C ARG A 85 9.58 0.97 10.92
N PRO A 86 9.37 1.23 9.63
CA PRO A 86 9.13 0.17 8.64
C PRO A 86 10.15 -0.97 8.60
N ARG A 87 11.43 -0.66 8.82
CA ARG A 87 12.53 -1.63 8.80
C ARG A 87 12.69 -2.43 10.10
N ALA A 88 11.87 -2.18 11.12
CA ALA A 88 11.93 -2.85 12.42
C ALA A 88 11.01 -4.08 12.53
N PHE A 89 10.14 -4.29 11.54
CA PHE A 89 9.29 -5.47 11.44
C PHE A 89 10.04 -6.63 10.79
N GLY A 90 9.87 -7.83 11.33
CA GLY A 90 10.37 -9.05 10.69
C GLY A 90 9.52 -9.47 9.48
N ARG A 91 10.05 -10.36 8.64
CA ARG A 91 9.32 -10.94 7.50
C ARG A 91 7.98 -11.54 7.94
N ASP A 92 8.00 -12.48 8.87
CA ASP A 92 6.80 -13.23 9.30
C ASP A 92 5.82 -12.32 10.03
N GLU A 93 6.33 -11.32 10.75
CA GLU A 93 5.50 -10.27 11.38
C GLU A 93 4.71 -9.50 10.31
N LEU A 94 5.34 -9.11 9.21
CA LEU A 94 4.65 -8.42 8.10
C LEU A 94 3.63 -9.32 7.38
N ASP A 95 3.87 -10.62 7.26
CA ASP A 95 2.89 -11.58 6.71
C ASP A 95 1.65 -11.67 7.61
N VAL A 96 1.86 -11.85 8.93
CA VAL A 96 0.76 -11.85 9.91
C VAL A 96 0.00 -10.53 9.89
N MET A 97 0.70 -9.40 9.84
CA MET A 97 0.07 -8.08 9.75
C MET A 97 -0.78 -7.97 8.48
N LEU A 98 -0.27 -8.36 7.31
CA LEU A 98 -1.05 -8.28 6.06
C LEU A 98 -2.31 -9.14 6.14
N ARG A 99 -2.20 -10.38 6.63
CA ARG A 99 -3.36 -11.29 6.77
C ARG A 99 -4.36 -10.80 7.82
N GLY A 100 -3.91 -10.02 8.80
CA GLY A 100 -4.76 -9.33 9.78
C GLY A 100 -5.38 -8.04 9.27
N ALA A 101 -4.89 -7.46 8.16
CA ALA A 101 -5.34 -6.16 7.64
C ALA A 101 -6.66 -6.28 6.85
N ARG A 102 -7.75 -6.51 7.57
CA ARG A 102 -9.09 -6.83 7.02
C ARG A 102 -9.70 -5.74 6.12
N THR A 103 -9.34 -4.48 6.31
CA THR A 103 -9.92 -3.35 5.59
C THR A 103 -9.01 -2.86 4.46
N PRO A 104 -9.58 -2.40 3.33
CA PRO A 104 -8.79 -1.94 2.19
C PRO A 104 -7.74 -0.89 2.55
N LYS A 105 -8.10 0.11 3.37
CA LYS A 105 -7.19 1.19 3.76
C LYS A 105 -5.98 0.70 4.53
N VAL A 106 -6.18 -0.18 5.51
CA VAL A 106 -5.10 -0.68 6.37
C VAL A 106 -4.12 -1.49 5.52
N SER A 107 -4.64 -2.39 4.67
CA SER A 107 -3.80 -3.16 3.75
C SER A 107 -3.02 -2.27 2.79
N ASP A 108 -3.66 -1.27 2.17
CA ASP A 108 -2.99 -0.34 1.24
C ASP A 108 -1.88 0.47 1.92
N TRP A 109 -2.15 1.00 3.11
CA TRP A 109 -1.18 1.77 3.88
C TRP A 109 -0.05 0.89 4.39
N LEU A 110 -0.34 -0.33 4.86
CA LEU A 110 0.67 -1.28 5.30
C LEU A 110 1.64 -1.58 4.16
N VAL A 111 1.13 -1.99 2.99
CA VAL A 111 1.97 -2.30 1.83
C VAL A 111 2.75 -1.07 1.38
N GLY A 112 2.08 0.06 1.16
CA GLY A 112 2.67 1.25 0.58
C GLY A 112 3.66 1.98 1.50
N TYR A 113 3.39 2.05 2.81
CA TYR A 113 4.19 2.84 3.75
C TYR A 113 5.21 2.00 4.53
N VAL A 114 4.91 0.72 4.76
CA VAL A 114 5.71 -0.18 5.60
C VAL A 114 6.43 -1.22 4.75
N VAL A 115 5.69 -2.15 4.13
CA VAL A 115 6.28 -3.34 3.47
C VAL A 115 7.22 -2.92 2.35
N ARG A 116 6.82 -1.97 1.50
CA ARG A 116 7.65 -1.46 0.39
C ARG A 116 9.02 -0.90 0.83
N LYS A 117 9.16 -0.48 2.10
CA LYS A 117 10.42 0.06 2.65
C LYS A 117 11.21 -0.98 3.48
N SER A 118 10.64 -2.16 3.67
CA SER A 118 11.23 -3.26 4.43
C SER A 118 12.35 -3.93 3.64
N PRO A 119 13.42 -4.42 4.30
CA PRO A 119 14.40 -5.30 3.65
C PRO A 119 13.77 -6.63 3.15
N HIS A 120 12.59 -7.00 3.64
CA HIS A 120 11.88 -8.23 3.28
C HIS A 120 10.93 -8.08 2.08
N ALA A 121 10.89 -6.91 1.43
CA ALA A 121 9.89 -6.59 0.41
C ALA A 121 9.91 -7.57 -0.78
N ASP A 122 11.08 -7.94 -1.31
CA ASP A 122 11.15 -8.85 -2.46
C ASP A 122 10.80 -10.30 -2.09
N GLU A 123 11.23 -10.75 -0.91
CA GLU A 123 10.89 -12.07 -0.37
C GLU A 123 9.37 -12.21 -0.17
N LEU A 124 8.73 -11.18 0.41
CA LEU A 124 7.29 -11.13 0.60
C LEU A 124 6.54 -11.01 -0.74
N ARG A 125 7.06 -10.22 -1.68
CA ARG A 125 6.51 -10.12 -3.04
C ARG A 125 6.41 -11.49 -3.68
N VAL A 126 7.49 -12.28 -3.65
CA VAL A 126 7.49 -13.64 -4.21
C VAL A 126 6.50 -14.54 -3.49
N SER A 127 6.49 -14.54 -2.15
CA SER A 127 5.59 -15.42 -1.40
C SER A 127 4.11 -15.06 -1.58
N TRP A 128 3.80 -13.77 -1.73
CA TRP A 128 2.41 -13.31 -1.85
C TRP A 128 1.88 -13.38 -3.28
N PHE A 129 2.74 -13.34 -4.30
CA PHE A 129 2.32 -13.17 -5.71
C PHE A 129 1.25 -14.15 -6.18
N ALA A 130 1.37 -15.42 -5.79
CA ALA A 130 0.43 -16.50 -6.14
C ALA A 130 -0.28 -17.07 -4.90
N ASP A 131 -0.44 -16.26 -3.84
CA ASP A 131 -1.18 -16.67 -2.65
C ASP A 131 -2.65 -16.96 -3.02
N PRO A 132 -3.27 -18.02 -2.46
CA PRO A 132 -4.67 -18.34 -2.74
C PRO A 132 -5.65 -17.29 -2.21
N ASP A 133 -5.26 -16.44 -1.25
CA ASP A 133 -6.05 -15.29 -0.82
C ASP A 133 -5.84 -14.10 -1.79
N PRO A 134 -6.88 -13.65 -2.52
CA PRO A 134 -6.78 -12.55 -3.46
C PRO A 134 -6.30 -11.23 -2.85
N ALA A 135 -6.57 -10.99 -1.56
CA ALA A 135 -6.10 -9.79 -0.88
C ALA A 135 -4.58 -9.81 -0.67
N VAL A 136 -4.04 -10.99 -0.34
CA VAL A 136 -2.59 -11.21 -0.21
C VAL A 136 -1.92 -11.18 -1.58
N ALA A 137 -2.50 -11.86 -2.58
CA ALA A 137 -2.04 -11.80 -3.96
C ALA A 137 -1.98 -10.36 -4.49
N SER A 138 -3.00 -9.55 -4.20
CA SER A 138 -3.03 -8.13 -4.57
C SER A 138 -1.83 -7.35 -4.00
N ALA A 139 -1.38 -7.65 -2.77
CA ALA A 139 -0.17 -7.05 -2.20
C ALA A 139 1.11 -7.51 -2.94
N GLY A 140 1.19 -8.80 -3.31
CA GLY A 140 2.28 -9.32 -4.14
C GLY A 140 2.36 -8.64 -5.50
N TRP A 141 1.22 -8.42 -6.16
CA TRP A 141 1.13 -7.65 -7.40
C TRP A 141 1.53 -6.19 -7.21
N ALA A 142 1.07 -5.53 -6.14
CA ALA A 142 1.43 -4.15 -5.85
C ALA A 142 2.95 -3.96 -5.63
N LEU A 143 3.62 -4.88 -4.94
CA LEU A 143 5.07 -4.88 -4.79
C LEU A 143 5.79 -5.20 -6.12
N THR A 144 5.21 -6.06 -6.95
CA THR A 144 5.72 -6.33 -8.30
C THR A 144 5.68 -5.09 -9.17
N THR A 145 4.58 -4.35 -9.16
CA THR A 145 4.45 -3.07 -9.87
C THR A 145 5.52 -2.06 -9.45
N ASP A 146 5.82 -1.95 -8.15
CA ASP A 146 6.91 -1.07 -7.68
C ASP A 146 8.28 -1.50 -8.21
N ARG A 147 8.54 -2.82 -8.25
CA ARG A 147 9.79 -3.36 -8.76
C ARG A 147 9.93 -3.15 -10.27
N VAL A 148 8.87 -3.38 -11.06
CA VAL A 148 8.81 -3.09 -12.50
C VAL A 148 9.23 -1.65 -12.80
N ALA A 149 8.82 -0.70 -11.95
CA ALA A 149 9.11 0.72 -12.14
C ALA A 149 10.55 1.13 -11.78
N LYS A 150 11.21 0.41 -10.87
CA LYS A 150 12.48 0.85 -10.26
C LYS A 150 13.68 -0.05 -10.52
N ASP A 151 13.46 -1.35 -10.49
CA ASP A 151 14.50 -2.39 -10.53
C ASP A 151 13.95 -3.64 -11.23
N PRO A 152 13.67 -3.54 -12.55
CA PRO A 152 13.01 -4.59 -13.32
C PRO A 152 13.93 -5.79 -13.60
N ASP A 153 15.23 -5.68 -13.35
CA ASP A 153 16.20 -6.72 -13.67
C ASP A 153 15.82 -8.05 -13.01
N GLY A 154 15.81 -9.11 -13.81
CA GLY A 154 15.42 -10.45 -13.38
C GLY A 154 13.91 -10.70 -13.26
N LEU A 155 13.04 -9.73 -13.58
CA LEU A 155 11.62 -9.98 -13.74
C LEU A 155 11.30 -10.51 -15.14
N ASP A 156 10.44 -11.51 -15.22
CA ASP A 156 9.86 -11.96 -16.49
C ASP A 156 8.63 -11.11 -16.85
N LEU A 157 8.86 -9.95 -17.46
CA LEU A 157 7.78 -9.04 -17.85
C LEU A 157 6.82 -9.66 -18.89
N SER A 158 7.34 -10.53 -19.77
CA SER A 158 6.50 -11.26 -20.73
C SER A 158 5.56 -12.21 -20.01
N GLY A 159 6.07 -12.99 -19.06
CA GLY A 159 5.28 -13.90 -18.22
C GLY A 159 4.25 -13.15 -17.37
N LEU A 160 4.59 -11.98 -16.82
CA LEU A 160 3.62 -11.14 -16.11
C LEU A 160 2.45 -10.72 -17.03
N LEU A 161 2.74 -10.34 -18.28
CA LEU A 161 1.71 -10.01 -19.26
C LEU A 161 0.87 -11.24 -19.63
N ASP A 162 1.46 -12.44 -19.72
CA ASP A 162 0.74 -13.69 -19.96
C ASP A 162 -0.28 -13.96 -18.84
N VAL A 163 0.12 -13.80 -17.57
CA VAL A 163 -0.76 -14.00 -16.41
C VAL A 163 -1.89 -12.97 -16.40
N VAL A 164 -1.57 -11.69 -16.63
CA VAL A 164 -2.60 -10.63 -16.72
C VAL A 164 -3.62 -10.94 -17.81
N GLU A 165 -3.14 -11.33 -18.98
CA GLU A 165 -3.95 -11.67 -20.14
C GLU A 165 -4.90 -12.84 -19.87
N ALA A 166 -4.45 -13.84 -19.12
CA ALA A 166 -5.21 -15.04 -18.80
C ALA A 166 -6.21 -14.85 -17.64
N GLU A 167 -5.84 -14.09 -16.61
CA GLU A 167 -6.55 -14.14 -15.31
C GLU A 167 -7.21 -12.83 -14.89
N MET A 168 -6.74 -11.66 -15.33
CA MET A 168 -7.15 -10.37 -14.76
C MET A 168 -8.65 -10.09 -14.90
N ARG A 169 -9.27 -10.52 -16.01
CA ARG A 169 -10.70 -10.27 -16.28
C ARG A 169 -11.61 -10.89 -15.22
N ASP A 170 -11.24 -12.07 -14.70
CA ASP A 170 -12.04 -12.84 -13.75
C ASP A 170 -11.54 -12.72 -12.30
N ALA A 171 -10.44 -11.99 -12.08
CA ALA A 171 -9.89 -11.73 -10.76
C ALA A 171 -10.84 -10.86 -9.91
N PRO A 172 -10.92 -11.07 -8.57
CA PRO A 172 -11.67 -10.21 -7.68
C PRO A 172 -11.17 -8.76 -7.71
N ASP A 173 -12.06 -7.79 -7.49
CA ASP A 173 -11.84 -6.34 -7.68
C ASP A 173 -10.47 -5.83 -7.24
N ARG A 174 -10.04 -6.17 -6.02
CA ARG A 174 -8.76 -5.70 -5.46
C ARG A 174 -7.55 -6.30 -6.18
N LEU A 175 -7.61 -7.58 -6.55
CA LEU A 175 -6.56 -8.25 -7.31
C LEU A 175 -6.56 -7.75 -8.76
N GLN A 176 -7.75 -7.63 -9.38
CA GLN A 176 -7.92 -7.06 -10.71
C GLN A 176 -7.33 -5.65 -10.82
N TRP A 177 -7.56 -4.80 -9.81
CA TRP A 177 -6.95 -3.47 -9.76
C TRP A 177 -5.42 -3.52 -9.71
N ALA A 178 -4.84 -4.39 -8.88
CA ALA A 178 -3.39 -4.52 -8.74
C ALA A 178 -2.74 -5.07 -10.03
N MET A 179 -3.38 -6.03 -10.69
CA MET A 179 -2.97 -6.57 -11.99
C MET A 179 -3.04 -5.50 -13.08
N ASN A 180 -4.13 -4.72 -13.16
CA ASN A 180 -4.29 -3.63 -14.13
C ASN A 180 -3.23 -2.54 -13.92
N HIS A 181 -2.91 -2.22 -12.67
CA HIS A 181 -1.82 -1.29 -12.37
C HIS A 181 -0.46 -1.83 -12.82
N CYS A 182 -0.19 -3.12 -12.63
CA CYS A 182 1.03 -3.75 -13.12
C CYS A 182 1.12 -3.71 -14.66
N LEU A 183 0.03 -4.05 -15.34
CA LEU A 183 -0.11 -3.96 -16.80
C LEU A 183 0.21 -2.55 -17.30
N ALA A 184 -0.41 -1.54 -16.70
CA ALA A 184 -0.18 -0.14 -17.05
C ALA A 184 1.28 0.26 -16.79
N GLN A 185 1.83 -0.10 -15.65
CA GLN A 185 3.23 0.21 -15.29
C GLN A 185 4.22 -0.43 -16.27
N ILE A 186 4.01 -1.68 -16.69
CA ILE A 186 4.82 -2.34 -17.71
C ILE A 186 4.77 -1.52 -19.00
N GLY A 187 3.57 -1.17 -19.48
CA GLY A 187 3.43 -0.40 -20.73
C GLY A 187 3.99 1.03 -20.67
N ILE A 188 3.99 1.65 -19.49
CA ILE A 188 4.58 2.97 -19.27
C ILE A 188 6.11 2.88 -19.31
N SER A 189 6.69 2.01 -18.47
CA SER A 189 8.14 1.97 -18.22
C SER A 189 8.95 1.24 -19.29
N HIS A 190 8.36 0.29 -20.02
CA HIS A 190 9.08 -0.65 -20.89
C HIS A 190 8.56 -0.54 -22.33
N PRO A 191 9.16 0.33 -23.17
CA PRO A 191 8.69 0.59 -24.54
C PRO A 191 8.49 -0.65 -25.41
N GLU A 192 9.37 -1.64 -25.27
CA GLU A 192 9.33 -2.92 -25.97
C GLU A 192 8.10 -3.77 -25.62
N HIS A 193 7.51 -3.58 -24.44
CA HIS A 193 6.31 -4.27 -23.98
C HIS A 193 5.03 -3.44 -24.17
N ARG A 194 5.14 -2.15 -24.48
CA ARG A 194 4.02 -1.20 -24.49
C ARG A 194 2.88 -1.60 -25.42
N ALA A 195 3.20 -1.94 -26.67
CA ALA A 195 2.18 -2.32 -27.65
C ALA A 195 1.38 -3.54 -27.18
N ARG A 196 2.06 -4.50 -26.56
CA ARG A 196 1.42 -5.70 -25.98
C ARG A 196 0.54 -5.34 -24.78
N ALA A 197 1.03 -4.51 -23.86
CA ALA A 197 0.26 -4.08 -22.70
C ALA A 197 -1.04 -3.34 -23.09
N ILE A 198 -0.97 -2.46 -24.10
CA ILE A 198 -2.14 -1.76 -24.65
C ILE A 198 -3.14 -2.77 -25.24
N ALA A 199 -2.68 -3.70 -26.08
CA ALA A 199 -3.54 -4.70 -26.72
C ALA A 199 -4.24 -5.63 -25.70
N ILE A 200 -3.58 -5.97 -24.59
CA ILE A 200 -4.20 -6.69 -23.47
C ILE A 200 -5.30 -5.82 -22.84
N GLY A 201 -5.00 -4.56 -22.51
CA GLY A 201 -5.98 -3.64 -21.94
C GLY A 201 -7.23 -3.45 -22.81
N GLU A 202 -7.03 -3.28 -24.13
CA GLU A 202 -8.13 -3.12 -25.11
C GLU A 202 -9.03 -4.35 -25.21
N ARG A 203 -8.47 -5.55 -25.13
CA ARG A 203 -9.24 -6.80 -25.21
C ARG A 203 -9.95 -7.14 -23.90
N LEU A 204 -9.31 -6.84 -22.77
CA LEU A 204 -9.88 -7.16 -21.46
C LEU A 204 -10.90 -6.13 -20.99
N GLU A 205 -10.78 -4.87 -21.44
CA GLU A 205 -11.68 -3.76 -21.11
C GLU A 205 -11.89 -3.53 -19.60
N VAL A 206 -10.96 -4.05 -18.78
CA VAL A 206 -10.96 -3.89 -17.32
C VAL A 206 -10.85 -2.41 -16.98
N LEU A 207 -11.77 -1.92 -16.14
CA LEU A 207 -11.87 -0.52 -15.69
C LEU A 207 -12.11 0.51 -16.82
N LYS A 208 -12.56 0.09 -18.01
CA LYS A 208 -12.86 0.99 -19.13
C LYS A 208 -13.85 2.09 -18.78
N ASP A 209 -14.91 1.75 -18.04
CA ASP A 209 -15.98 2.66 -17.63
C ASP A 209 -15.82 3.19 -16.20
N TYR A 210 -14.62 3.08 -15.62
CA TYR A 210 -14.37 3.51 -14.23
C TYR A 210 -14.64 5.02 -14.06
N PRO A 211 -15.49 5.43 -13.09
CA PRO A 211 -15.80 6.84 -12.86
C PRO A 211 -14.53 7.66 -12.56
N THR A 212 -14.14 8.50 -13.51
CA THR A 212 -12.92 9.31 -13.40
C THR A 212 -13.30 10.78 -13.24
N PRO A 213 -13.00 11.41 -12.08
CA PRO A 213 -13.28 12.82 -11.86
C PRO A 213 -12.56 13.74 -12.87
N PRO A 214 -13.10 14.95 -13.13
CA PRO A 214 -12.45 15.92 -14.00
C PRO A 214 -11.00 16.22 -13.57
N GLY A 215 -10.06 16.17 -14.52
CA GLY A 215 -8.64 16.41 -14.27
C GLY A 215 -7.83 15.19 -13.81
N CYS A 216 -8.48 14.06 -13.52
CA CYS A 216 -7.81 12.79 -13.25
C CYS A 216 -7.59 11.98 -14.53
N THR A 217 -6.55 11.15 -14.55
CA THR A 217 -6.33 10.16 -15.62
C THR A 217 -7.14 8.91 -15.31
N SER A 218 -7.86 8.38 -16.30
CA SER A 218 -8.61 7.13 -16.15
C SER A 218 -7.66 5.97 -15.83
N PRO A 219 -8.05 5.03 -14.94
CA PRO A 219 -7.26 3.83 -14.64
C PRO A 219 -7.32 2.77 -15.75
N TYR A 220 -8.14 2.97 -16.79
CA TYR A 220 -8.17 2.07 -17.95
C TYR A 220 -6.79 2.02 -18.63
N ALA A 221 -6.15 0.85 -18.62
CA ALA A 221 -4.73 0.71 -18.95
C ALA A 221 -4.30 1.39 -20.27
N PRO A 222 -5.00 1.25 -21.42
CA PRO A 222 -4.61 1.94 -22.66
C PRO A 222 -4.58 3.47 -22.52
N VAL A 223 -5.60 4.07 -21.89
CA VAL A 223 -5.68 5.51 -21.66
C VAL A 223 -4.60 5.96 -20.67
N TRP A 224 -4.42 5.19 -19.61
CA TRP A 224 -3.44 5.49 -18.57
C TRP A 224 -2.01 5.47 -19.13
N ILE A 225 -1.65 4.42 -19.87
CA ILE A 225 -0.34 4.27 -20.52
C ILE A 225 -0.08 5.45 -21.46
N ALA A 226 -1.03 5.75 -22.36
CA ALA A 226 -0.86 6.82 -23.33
C ALA A 226 -0.61 8.18 -22.66
N GLU A 227 -1.38 8.51 -21.63
CA GLU A 227 -1.27 9.80 -20.94
C GLU A 227 0.05 9.92 -20.15
N LEU A 228 0.50 8.86 -19.49
CA LEU A 228 1.72 8.89 -18.68
C LEU A 228 2.98 8.94 -19.56
N VAL A 229 2.99 8.19 -20.67
CA VAL A 229 4.07 8.27 -21.67
C VAL A 229 4.13 9.68 -22.29
N ARG A 230 2.97 10.27 -22.60
CA ARG A 230 2.90 11.65 -23.11
C ARG A 230 3.51 12.64 -22.12
N ARG A 231 3.17 12.53 -20.82
CA ARG A 231 3.72 13.41 -19.77
C ARG A 231 5.24 13.28 -19.66
N GLN A 232 5.77 12.06 -19.71
CA GLN A 232 7.21 11.80 -19.65
C GLN A 232 7.97 12.40 -20.84
N ALA A 233 7.36 12.43 -22.03
CA ALA A 233 7.98 13.05 -23.21
C ALA A 233 8.00 14.59 -23.17
N THR A 234 7.21 15.20 -22.29
CA THR A 234 7.08 16.67 -22.16
C THR A 234 7.75 17.24 -20.90
N ALA A 235 8.31 16.39 -20.05
CA ALA A 235 8.99 16.76 -18.81
C ALA A 235 10.50 16.88 -19.03
#